data_AF-A0A0F8YWI4-F1
#
_entry.id   AF-A0A0F8YWI4-F1
#
_cell.length_a   1.000
_cell.length_b   1.000
_cell.length_c   1.000
_cell.angle_alpha   90.00
_cell.angle_beta   90.00
_cell.angle_gamma   90.00
#
_symmetry.space_group_name_H-M   'P 1'
#
loop_
_entity.id
_entity.type
_entity.pdbx_description
1 polymer ?
#
loop_
_entity_poly.entity_id
_entity_poly.type
_entity_poly.pdbx_seq_one_letter_code
_entity_poly.pdbx_strand_id
1 'polypeptide(L)' 'FNAVSRDEAFGCEFLDKFQDRLHVGTDMTSVDTPAPLVDFLIGLKDRGKISHQCFEKIAKQNTAALLGL' A
#
# COMPACT_ATOMS: atom_id res chain seq x y z
N PHE A 1 0.67 -8.46 -7.41
CA PHE A 1 2.10 -8.22 -7.18
C PHE A 1 2.64 -7.35 -8.31
N ASN A 2 3.45 -6.32 -8.02
CA ASN A 2 3.86 -5.27 -8.96
C ASN A 2 5.35 -4.89 -8.76
N ALA A 3 5.77 -3.71 -9.23
CA ALA A 3 7.16 -3.26 -9.11
C ALA A 3 7.62 -3.11 -7.64
N VAL A 4 6.73 -2.72 -6.71
CA VAL A 4 7.06 -2.49 -5.29
C VAL A 4 7.40 -3.79 -4.57
N SER A 5 6.87 -4.93 -5.03
CA SER A 5 7.13 -6.24 -4.42
C SER A 5 8.32 -7.00 -4.99
N ARG A 6 9.03 -6.45 -5.99
CA ARG A 6 10.16 -7.14 -6.65
C ARG A 6 11.43 -7.18 -5.78
N ASP A 7 11.65 -6.12 -5.03
CA ASP A 7 12.71 -6.00 -4.02
C ASP A 7 12.05 -5.44 -2.76
N GLU A 8 11.99 -6.23 -1.69
CA GLU A 8 11.28 -5.83 -0.47
C GLU A 8 11.96 -4.63 0.19
N ALA A 9 13.29 -4.57 0.21
CA ALA A 9 14.01 -3.50 0.89
C ALA A 9 13.81 -2.17 0.17
N PHE A 10 14.04 -2.15 -1.14
CA PHE A 10 13.78 -0.97 -1.96
C PHE A 10 12.29 -0.59 -1.95
N GLY A 11 11.39 -1.58 -1.98
CA GLY A 11 9.96 -1.38 -1.89
C GLY A 11 9.56 -0.66 -0.59
N CYS A 12 10.08 -1.11 0.56
CA CYS A 12 9.81 -0.47 1.85
C CYS A 12 10.36 0.96 1.90
N GLU A 13 11.58 1.21 1.42
CA GLU A 13 12.14 2.56 1.33
C GLU A 13 11.31 3.48 0.42
N PHE A 14 10.84 2.96 -0.71
CA PHE A 14 9.97 3.70 -1.62
C PHE A 14 8.64 4.06 -0.96
N LEU A 15 7.99 3.08 -0.30
CA LEU A 15 6.72 3.29 0.39
C LEU A 15 6.88 4.35 1.48
N ASP A 16 7.93 4.29 2.29
CA ASP A 16 8.17 5.27 3.34
C ASP A 16 8.47 6.67 2.79
N LYS A 17 9.35 6.76 1.78
CA LYS A 17 9.73 8.04 1.15
C LYS A 17 8.56 8.77 0.50
N PHE A 18 7.61 8.05 -0.08
CA PHE A 18 6.49 8.62 -0.84
C PHE A 18 5.13 8.41 -0.17
N GLN A 19 5.09 8.02 1.10
CA GLN A 19 3.87 7.62 1.82
C GLN A 19 2.73 8.63 1.73
N ASP A 20 3.00 9.93 1.62
CA ASP A 20 2.00 11.01 1.54
C ASP A 20 1.41 11.23 0.14
N ARG A 21 1.93 10.55 -0.88
CA ARG A 21 1.51 10.71 -2.29
C ARG A 21 0.95 9.44 -2.90
N LEU A 22 0.97 8.34 -2.15
CA LEU A 22 0.56 7.02 -2.59
C LEU A 22 -0.87 6.71 -2.14
N HIS A 23 -1.59 5.97 -2.97
CA HIS A 23 -2.96 5.53 -2.73
C HIS A 23 -3.06 4.06 -3.14
N VAL A 24 -3.86 3.25 -2.44
CA VAL A 24 -4.16 1.88 -2.87
C VAL A 24 -5.16 1.89 -4.02
N GLY A 25 -4.83 1.17 -5.09
CA GLY A 25 -5.73 0.83 -6.20
C GLY A 25 -5.59 -0.66 -6.54
N THR A 26 -6.71 -1.37 -6.61
CA THR A 26 -6.72 -2.82 -6.85
C THR A 26 -6.80 -3.20 -8.33
N ASP A 27 -7.21 -2.26 -9.19
CA ASP A 27 -7.45 -2.49 -10.63
C ASP A 27 -8.38 -3.69 -10.89
N MET A 28 -9.42 -3.82 -10.07
CA MET A 28 -10.38 -4.91 -10.17
C MET A 28 -11.42 -4.64 -11.26
N THR A 29 -11.64 -5.63 -12.11
CA THR A 29 -12.70 -5.64 -13.13
C THR A 29 -13.79 -6.68 -12.84
N SER A 30 -13.62 -7.51 -11.81
CA SER A 30 -14.59 -8.50 -11.34
C SER A 30 -14.49 -8.68 -9.82
N VAL A 31 -15.55 -9.21 -9.21
CA VAL A 31 -15.60 -9.47 -7.75
C VAL A 31 -14.59 -10.54 -7.30
N ASP A 32 -14.22 -11.46 -8.20
CA ASP A 32 -13.30 -12.56 -7.90
C ASP A 32 -11.84 -12.21 -8.25
N THR A 33 -11.57 -10.98 -8.72
CA THR A 33 -10.21 -10.56 -9.07
C THR A 33 -9.32 -10.58 -7.81
N PRO A 34 -8.25 -11.41 -7.77
CA PRO A 34 -7.39 -11.49 -6.60
C PRO A 34 -6.69 -10.16 -6.31
N ALA A 35 -6.48 -9.83 -5.04
CA ALA A 35 -5.87 -8.58 -4.58
C ALA A 35 -4.51 -8.78 -3.89
N PRO A 36 -3.54 -9.51 -4.48
CA PRO A 36 -2.32 -9.90 -3.77
C PRO A 36 -1.45 -8.73 -3.29
N LEU A 37 -1.61 -7.54 -3.86
CA LEU A 37 -0.92 -6.34 -3.38
C LEU A 37 -1.43 -5.88 -2.00
N VAL A 38 -2.71 -6.10 -1.71
CA VAL A 38 -3.31 -5.81 -0.40
C VAL A 38 -2.68 -6.71 0.67
N ASP A 39 -2.65 -8.01 0.42
CA ASP A 39 -2.03 -8.99 1.32
C ASP A 39 -0.54 -8.69 1.55
N PHE A 40 0.16 -8.27 0.50
CA PHE A 40 1.56 -7.85 0.59
C PHE A 40 1.75 -6.66 1.54
N LEU A 41 0.96 -5.59 1.38
CA LEU A 41 1.06 -4.39 2.23
C LEU A 41 0.70 -4.69 3.69
N ILE A 42 -0.34 -5.50 3.92
CA ILE A 42 -0.71 -5.97 5.27
C ILE A 42 0.47 -6.73 5.88
N GLY A 43 1.07 -7.65 5.13
CA GLY A 43 2.22 -8.42 5.57
C GLY A 43 3.45 -7.57 5.89
N LEU A 44 3.73 -6.50 5.13
CA LEU A 44 4.82 -5.57 5.44
C LEU A 44 4.59 -4.85 6.77
N LYS A 45 3.36 -4.37 7.02
CA LYS A 45 2.98 -3.75 8.29
C LYS A 45 3.13 -4.74 9.45
N ASP A 46 2.59 -5.94 9.31
CA ASP A 46 2.57 -6.95 10.38
C ASP A 46 3.98 -7.44 10.74
N ARG A 47 4.88 -7.53 9.75
CA ARG A 47 6.30 -7.84 9.97
C ARG A 47 7.12 -6.64 10.44
N GLY A 48 6.51 -5.46 10.61
CA GLY A 48 7.20 -4.23 11.01
C GLY A 48 8.18 -3.68 9.97
N LYS A 49 8.02 -4.05 8.69
CA LYS A 49 8.85 -3.59 7.58
C LYS A 49 8.53 -2.16 7.15
N ILE A 50 7.28 -1.75 7.37
CA ILE A 50 6.82 -0.35 7.28
C ILE A 50 6.11 0.02 8.56
N SER A 51 6.09 1.32 8.89
CA SER A 51 5.38 1.80 10.07
C SER A 51 3.86 1.70 9.88
N HIS A 52 3.13 1.62 11.00
CA HIS A 52 1.67 1.69 10.99
C HIS A 52 1.17 2.97 10.31
N GLN A 53 1.85 4.10 10.52
CA GLN A 53 1.50 5.38 9.90
C GLN A 53 1.67 5.35 8.37
N CYS A 54 2.79 4.79 7.87
CA CYS A 54 3.02 4.63 6.44
C CYS A 54 1.91 3.79 5.80
N PHE A 55 1.58 2.64 6.41
CA PHE A 55 0.47 1.80 5.95
C PHE A 55 -0.87 2.56 5.94
N GLU A 56 -1.24 3.24 7.04
CA GLU A 56 -2.52 3.95 7.15
C GLU A 56 -2.68 5.05 6.11
N LYS A 57 -1.62 5.81 5.84
CA LYS A 57 -1.61 6.85 4.80
C LYS A 57 -1.94 6.28 3.43
N ILE A 58 -1.22 5.22 3.05
CA ILE A 58 -1.36 4.57 1.74
C ILE A 58 -2.71 3.86 1.62
N ALA A 59 -3.12 3.12 2.66
CA ALA A 59 -4.31 2.28 2.64
C ALA A 59 -5.63 3.08 2.73
N LYS A 60 -5.62 4.25 3.39
CA LYS A 60 -6.86 5.00 3.64
C LYS A 60 -6.68 6.51 3.70
N GLN A 61 -5.77 7.04 4.52
CA GLN A 61 -5.85 8.45 4.94
C GLN A 61 -5.64 9.42 3.77
N ASN A 62 -4.71 9.12 2.85
CA ASN A 62 -4.49 9.96 1.68
C ASN A 62 -5.74 9.99 0.77
N THR A 63 -6.35 8.82 0.54
CA THR A 63 -7.58 8.70 -0.25
C THR A 63 -8.75 9.42 0.42
N ALA A 64 -8.91 9.29 1.73
CA ALA A 64 -9.95 9.98 2.50
C ALA A 64 -9.77 11.51 2.40
N ALA A 65 -8.55 12.01 2.60
CA ALA A 65 -8.23 13.42 2.46
C ALA A 65 -8.48 13.94 1.03
N LEU A 66 -8.11 13.17 0.00
CA LEU A 66 -8.35 13.50 -1.40
C LEU A 66 -9.85 13.58 -1.74
N LEU A 67 -10.66 12.72 -1.13
CA LEU A 67 -12.11 12.64 -1.36
C LEU A 67 -12.93 13.54 -0.40
N GLY A 68 -12.31 14.15 0.60
CA GLY A 68 -12.98 14.98 1.61
C GLY A 68 -13.84 14.19 2.61
N LEU A 69 -13.39 12.99 2.99
CA LEU A 69 -14.06 12.06 3.92
C LEU A 69 -13.49 12.09 5.34
#